data_AF-A0A017SQ27-F1
#
_entry.id   AF-A0A017SQ27-F1
#
_cell.length_a   1.000
_cell.length_b   1.000
_cell.length_c   1.000
_cell.angle_alpha   90.00
_cell.angle_beta   90.00
_cell.angle_gamma   90.00
#
_symmetry.space_group_name_H-M   'P 1'
#
loop_
_entity.id
_entity.type
_entity.pdbx_description
1 polymer ?
#
loop_
_entity_poly.entity_id
_entity_poly.type
_entity_poly.pdbx_seq_one_letter_code
_entity_poly.pdbx_strand_id
1 'polypeptide(L)'
;MPHTTRPKKSQKSSQNKRTTITDDSGWSHVTTTTRARRTYRNTGQEKTEKEKLEPAEAPSTLTLDGLQQQFNRHHERWMTSESWRVVRGIIFPLTSTPTPADTDTGVNSANAGAETVQIDNIICVGLGSPSGFLRGGWVDRRQVSLVQLVALVSIKKLFHHVQVYVQDPVFNALDKMLFESLGLTVLDHPAGFEKVSERSFLFCPGAEKGHLEEILEKKPKALFGGPLEDMSDSDTVKTFLDEKIGKKVPVFEGDEKAFWGMRVYL
;
A
#
# COMPACT_ATOMS: atom_id res chain seq x y z
N MET A 1 41.09 10.64 -61.11
CA MET A 1 40.50 9.30 -60.88
C MET A 1 40.92 8.82 -59.50
N PRO A 2 40.10 8.11 -58.70
CA PRO A 2 38.64 8.05 -58.58
C PRO A 2 38.13 8.46 -57.19
N HIS A 3 36.81 8.56 -57.09
CA HIS A 3 35.98 8.88 -55.92
C HIS A 3 36.09 7.84 -54.79
N THR A 4 35.91 8.27 -53.53
CA THR A 4 35.27 7.42 -52.52
C THR A 4 34.10 8.19 -51.87
N THR A 5 32.89 7.75 -52.20
CA THR A 5 31.63 8.17 -51.62
C THR A 5 31.41 7.40 -50.33
N ARG A 6 31.45 8.08 -49.18
CA ARG A 6 30.95 7.51 -47.91
C ARG A 6 29.55 8.07 -47.65
N PRO A 7 28.47 7.25 -47.74
CA PRO A 7 27.14 7.73 -47.39
C PRO A 7 27.04 7.93 -45.87
N LYS A 8 26.70 9.15 -45.44
CA LYS A 8 26.22 9.43 -44.08
C LYS A 8 24.89 8.69 -43.89
N LYS A 9 24.89 7.60 -43.11
CA LYS A 9 23.65 7.08 -42.53
C LYS A 9 23.12 8.13 -41.55
N SER A 10 21.97 8.72 -41.87
CA SER A 10 21.20 9.51 -40.92
C SER A 10 20.64 8.57 -39.84
N GLN A 11 21.28 8.54 -38.67
CA GLN A 11 20.67 7.98 -37.47
C GLN A 11 19.54 8.94 -37.04
N LYS A 12 18.34 8.76 -37.58
CA LYS A 12 17.12 9.26 -36.94
C LYS A 12 16.90 8.43 -35.68
N SER A 13 17.05 9.06 -34.52
CA SER A 13 16.64 8.48 -33.24
C SER A 13 15.13 8.26 -33.26
N SER A 14 14.70 7.02 -33.50
CA SER A 14 13.31 6.64 -33.24
C SER A 14 13.14 6.55 -31.73
N GLN A 15 12.84 7.69 -31.09
CA GLN A 15 12.33 7.69 -29.73
C GLN A 15 11.00 6.93 -29.75
N ASN A 16 11.00 5.72 -29.20
CA ASN A 16 9.79 4.94 -28.97
C ASN A 16 8.95 5.71 -27.94
N LYS A 17 7.97 6.48 -28.41
CA LYS A 17 7.01 7.13 -27.53
C LYS A 17 6.15 6.04 -26.88
N ARG A 18 6.27 6.00 -25.55
CA ARG A 18 5.54 5.14 -24.62
C ARG A 18 4.09 5.65 -24.54
N THR A 19 3.11 4.79 -24.75
CA THR A 19 1.68 5.12 -24.67
C THR A 19 1.00 4.25 -23.62
N THR A 20 0.42 4.89 -22.62
CA THR A 20 -0.37 4.25 -21.56
C THR A 20 -1.83 4.22 -22.00
N ILE A 21 -2.46 3.05 -21.92
CA ILE A 21 -3.86 2.82 -22.25
C ILE A 21 -4.51 2.18 -21.03
N THR A 22 -5.54 2.80 -20.48
CA THR A 22 -6.33 2.25 -19.39
C THR A 22 -7.48 1.44 -19.98
N ASP A 23 -7.63 0.19 -19.54
CA ASP A 23 -8.75 -0.67 -19.92
C ASP A 23 -9.98 -0.45 -19.03
N ASP A 24 -11.12 -1.04 -19.45
CA ASP A 24 -12.41 -0.93 -18.77
C ASP A 24 -12.43 -1.64 -17.40
N SER A 25 -11.38 -2.40 -17.08
CA SER A 25 -11.16 -3.01 -15.77
C SER A 25 -10.28 -2.16 -14.84
N GLY A 26 -9.86 -0.97 -15.28
CA GLY A 26 -9.08 -0.01 -14.50
C GLY A 26 -7.55 -0.21 -14.58
N TRP A 27 -7.07 -1.18 -15.35
CA TRP A 27 -5.64 -1.45 -15.49
C TRP A 27 -5.00 -0.59 -16.59
N SER A 28 -3.87 0.03 -16.28
CA SER A 28 -3.12 0.87 -17.23
C SER A 28 -1.98 0.09 -17.88
N HIS A 29 -2.17 -0.31 -19.13
CA HIS A 29 -1.15 -0.98 -19.94
C HIS A 29 -0.26 0.01 -20.64
N VAL A 30 1.05 -0.23 -20.64
CA VAL A 30 2.00 0.65 -21.32
C VAL A 30 2.63 -0.03 -22.52
N THR A 31 2.33 0.47 -23.72
CA THR A 31 2.80 -0.11 -24.99
C THR A 31 3.65 0.87 -25.80
N THR A 32 4.47 0.37 -26.73
CA THR A 32 5.20 1.18 -27.71
C THR A 32 4.46 1.21 -29.04
N THR A 33 4.46 2.38 -29.70
CA THR A 33 3.63 2.71 -30.88
C THR A 33 3.69 1.71 -32.04
N THR A 34 4.78 0.95 -32.20
CA THR A 34 4.92 0.00 -33.31
C THR A 34 4.10 -1.29 -33.13
N ARG A 35 3.72 -1.67 -31.89
CA ARG A 35 2.90 -2.86 -31.61
C ARG A 35 1.41 -2.56 -31.39
N ALA A 36 1.03 -1.30 -31.14
CA ALA A 36 -0.34 -0.89 -30.84
C ALA A 36 -1.36 -1.26 -31.95
N ARG A 37 -0.94 -1.26 -33.23
CA ARG A 37 -1.82 -1.64 -34.35
C ARG A 37 -2.01 -3.14 -34.53
N ARG A 38 -1.13 -3.98 -33.96
CA ARG A 38 -1.23 -5.45 -34.10
C ARG A 38 -2.08 -6.06 -32.99
N THR A 39 -2.11 -5.45 -31.80
CA THR A 39 -2.97 -5.89 -30.68
C THR A 39 -4.45 -5.62 -30.96
N TYR A 40 -4.81 -4.48 -31.56
CA TYR A 40 -6.21 -4.14 -31.82
C TYR A 40 -6.93 -5.05 -32.82
N ARG A 41 -6.18 -5.80 -33.66
CA ARG A 41 -6.77 -6.70 -34.66
C ARG A 41 -7.09 -8.10 -34.12
N ASN A 42 -6.57 -8.45 -32.95
CA ASN A 42 -6.82 -9.74 -32.29
C ASN A 42 -7.76 -9.61 -31.07
N THR A 43 -8.14 -8.40 -30.66
CA THR A 43 -9.02 -8.13 -29.50
C THR A 43 -10.51 -8.12 -29.86
N GLY A 44 -10.91 -8.74 -30.97
CA GLY A 44 -12.32 -8.97 -31.30
C GLY A 44 -12.96 -10.15 -30.55
N GLN A 45 -12.29 -10.70 -29.54
CA GLN A 45 -12.87 -11.68 -28.64
C GLN A 45 -12.96 -11.07 -27.24
N GLU A 46 -14.21 -10.85 -26.83
CA GLU A 46 -14.66 -10.61 -25.47
C GLU A 46 -13.80 -11.38 -24.45
N LYS A 47 -13.04 -10.67 -23.61
CA LYS A 47 -12.43 -11.24 -22.42
C LYS A 47 -12.99 -10.54 -21.19
N THR A 48 -14.16 -11.01 -20.80
CA THR A 48 -14.78 -10.78 -19.49
C THR A 48 -14.18 -11.77 -18.49
N GLU A 49 -12.87 -11.74 -18.28
CA GLU A 49 -12.22 -12.49 -17.20
C GLU A 49 -11.32 -11.51 -16.45
N LYS A 50 -11.68 -11.19 -15.19
CA LYS A 50 -10.77 -10.50 -14.27
C LYS A 50 -9.47 -11.32 -14.23
N GLU A 51 -8.39 -10.80 -14.79
CA GLU A 51 -7.09 -11.48 -14.77
C GLU A 51 -6.70 -11.73 -13.31
N LYS A 52 -6.74 -13.01 -12.90
CA LYS A 52 -6.37 -13.42 -11.55
C LYS A 52 -4.87 -13.19 -11.39
N LEU A 53 -4.50 -12.31 -10.46
CA LEU A 53 -3.09 -12.07 -10.15
C LEU A 53 -2.48 -13.35 -9.55
N GLU A 54 -1.36 -13.76 -10.13
CA GLU A 54 -0.58 -14.88 -9.64
C GLU A 54 0.38 -14.42 -8.52
N PRO A 55 0.69 -15.28 -7.54
CA PRO A 55 1.69 -14.98 -6.52
C PRO A 55 3.06 -14.58 -7.10
N ALA A 56 3.73 -13.65 -6.44
CA ALA A 56 5.05 -13.17 -6.83
C ALA A 56 6.13 -14.25 -6.70
N GLU A 57 7.17 -14.20 -7.54
CA GLU A 57 8.22 -15.21 -7.58
C GLU A 57 9.40 -14.84 -6.67
N ALA A 58 9.54 -15.55 -5.55
CA ALA A 58 10.69 -15.39 -4.66
C ALA A 58 11.97 -15.99 -5.30
N PRO A 59 13.14 -15.34 -5.15
CA PRO A 59 14.41 -15.93 -5.55
C PRO A 59 14.63 -17.28 -4.86
N SER A 60 15.07 -18.29 -5.61
CA SER A 60 15.26 -19.66 -5.08
C SER A 60 16.29 -19.75 -3.96
N THR A 61 17.21 -18.80 -3.86
CA THR A 61 18.24 -18.73 -2.82
C THR A 61 17.80 -18.00 -1.55
N LEU A 62 16.64 -17.33 -1.58
CA LEU A 62 16.15 -16.55 -0.44
C LEU A 62 15.45 -17.46 0.57
N THR A 63 15.95 -17.47 1.80
CA THR A 63 15.36 -18.20 2.91
C THR A 63 14.55 -17.27 3.83
N LEU A 64 13.72 -17.86 4.70
CA LEU A 64 12.99 -17.10 5.71
C LEU A 64 13.92 -16.33 6.65
N ASP A 65 14.99 -16.96 7.12
CA ASP A 65 16.01 -16.31 7.95
C ASP A 65 16.67 -15.13 7.22
N GLY A 66 17.06 -15.31 5.95
CA GLY A 66 17.61 -14.23 5.14
C GLY A 66 16.64 -13.07 4.93
N LEU A 67 15.34 -13.35 4.83
CA LEU A 67 14.30 -12.34 4.72
C LEU A 67 14.04 -11.62 6.06
N GLN A 68 14.05 -12.34 7.18
CA GLN A 68 13.96 -11.77 8.53
C GLN A 68 15.16 -10.88 8.86
N GLN A 69 16.37 -11.26 8.45
CA GLN A 69 17.55 -10.41 8.59
C GLN A 69 17.42 -9.11 7.79
N GLN A 70 16.88 -9.17 6.56
CA GLN A 70 16.59 -7.97 5.77
C GLN A 70 15.54 -7.09 6.46
N PHE A 71 14.45 -7.69 6.95
CA PHE A 71 13.41 -7.00 7.73
C PHE A 71 14.02 -6.25 8.93
N ASN A 72 14.82 -6.93 9.75
CA ASN A 72 15.42 -6.35 10.95
C ASN A 72 16.33 -5.16 10.64
N ARG A 73 17.12 -5.25 9.57
CA ARG A 73 17.97 -4.14 9.11
C ARG A 73 17.15 -2.90 8.72
N HIS A 74 16.03 -3.10 8.03
CA HIS A 74 15.12 -2.01 7.70
C HIS A 74 14.39 -1.48 8.93
N HIS A 75 14.03 -2.35 9.87
CA HIS A 75 13.42 -1.98 11.14
C HIS A 75 14.31 -1.06 11.97
N GLU A 76 15.60 -1.36 12.12
CA GLU A 76 16.54 -0.49 12.83
C GLU A 76 16.61 0.93 12.24
N ARG A 77 16.70 1.03 10.90
CA ARG A 77 16.74 2.33 10.21
C ARG A 77 15.42 3.08 10.31
N TRP A 78 14.29 2.37 10.22
CA TRP A 78 12.97 2.96 10.36
C TRP A 78 12.77 3.56 11.76
N MET A 79 13.15 2.82 12.81
CA MET A 79 12.91 3.22 14.20
C MET A 79 13.66 4.50 14.61
N THR A 80 14.77 4.84 13.94
CA THR A 80 15.54 6.06 14.18
C THR A 80 15.21 7.20 13.20
N SER A 81 14.31 6.96 12.25
CA SER A 81 13.98 7.93 11.20
C SER A 81 13.01 9.02 11.65
N GLU A 82 13.09 10.15 10.96
CA GLU A 82 12.14 11.25 11.10
C GLU A 82 10.72 10.83 10.67
N SER A 83 10.61 10.02 9.60
CA SER A 83 9.34 9.48 9.14
C SER A 83 8.61 8.72 10.24
N TRP A 84 9.30 7.82 10.96
CA TRP A 84 8.70 7.09 12.07
C TRP A 84 8.31 8.01 13.22
N ARG A 85 9.17 8.97 13.59
CA ARG A 85 8.87 9.93 14.66
C ARG A 85 7.57 10.68 14.38
N VAL A 86 7.38 11.15 13.14
CA VAL A 86 6.16 11.84 12.71
C VAL A 86 4.96 10.90 12.68
N VAL A 87 5.07 9.73 12.04
CA VAL A 87 3.98 8.74 11.97
C VAL A 87 3.51 8.33 13.37
N ARG A 88 4.44 8.01 14.27
CA ARG A 88 4.14 7.69 15.66
C ARG A 88 3.43 8.85 16.35
N GLY A 89 3.92 10.08 16.21
CA GLY A 89 3.31 11.26 16.81
C GLY A 89 1.88 11.52 16.31
N ILE A 90 1.61 11.21 15.04
CA ILE A 90 0.27 11.31 14.46
C ILE A 90 -0.66 10.23 15.03
N ILE A 91 -0.21 8.98 15.12
CA ILE A 91 -1.04 7.83 15.51
C ILE A 91 -1.23 7.73 17.03
N PHE A 92 -0.28 8.22 17.83
CA PHE A 92 -0.29 8.10 19.28
C PHE A 92 -1.63 8.50 19.95
N PRO A 93 -2.32 9.59 19.57
CA PRO A 93 -3.63 9.93 20.12
C PRO A 93 -4.71 8.86 19.95
N LEU A 94 -4.63 8.00 18.91
CA LEU A 94 -5.55 6.88 18.71
C LEU A 94 -5.32 5.71 19.67
N THR A 95 -4.17 5.68 20.33
CA THR A 95 -3.71 4.53 21.13
C THR A 95 -4.03 4.69 22.62
N SER A 96 -4.37 5.90 23.05
CA SER A 96 -4.74 6.19 24.43
C SER A 96 -6.15 5.68 24.71
N THR A 97 -6.26 4.55 25.40
CA THR A 97 -7.49 4.20 26.12
C THR A 97 -7.72 5.23 27.22
N PRO A 98 -8.94 5.74 27.44
CA PRO A 98 -9.24 6.45 28.68
C PRO A 98 -8.93 5.50 29.82
N THR A 99 -8.03 5.91 30.71
CA THR A 99 -7.93 5.31 32.03
C THR A 99 -9.34 5.34 32.64
N PRO A 100 -9.88 4.25 33.19
CA PRO A 100 -11.06 4.35 34.04
C PRO A 100 -10.71 5.37 35.11
N ALA A 101 -11.40 6.51 35.09
CA ALA A 101 -11.29 7.48 36.17
C ALA A 101 -11.58 6.70 37.46
N ASP A 102 -10.63 6.76 38.39
CA ASP A 102 -10.86 6.35 39.77
C ASP A 102 -12.20 6.95 40.19
N THR A 103 -13.15 6.07 40.47
CA THR A 103 -14.39 6.42 41.15
C THR A 103 -14.01 6.94 42.52
N ASP A 104 -13.83 8.25 42.65
CA ASP A 104 -14.31 8.91 43.84
C ASP A 104 -14.66 10.39 43.62
N THR A 105 -15.78 10.76 44.24
CA THR A 105 -16.38 12.10 44.36
C THR A 105 -17.11 12.65 43.13
N GLY A 106 -18.43 12.52 43.17
CA GLY A 106 -19.33 13.04 42.15
C GLY A 106 -19.50 14.56 42.19
N VAL A 107 -19.62 15.15 41.00
CA VAL A 107 -20.47 16.31 40.73
C VAL A 107 -20.98 16.18 39.30
N ASN A 108 -22.28 16.39 39.13
CA ASN A 108 -23.01 16.42 37.85
C ASN A 108 -22.32 17.31 36.80
N SER A 109 -21.93 16.74 35.66
CA SER A 109 -21.76 17.51 34.45
C SER A 109 -22.20 16.66 33.26
N ALA A 110 -23.36 16.99 32.70
CA ALA A 110 -23.84 16.50 31.43
C ALA A 110 -22.95 17.07 30.32
N ASN A 111 -21.83 16.41 30.07
CA ASN A 111 -21.02 16.66 28.88
C ASN A 111 -21.07 15.39 28.05
N ALA A 112 -21.60 15.51 26.83
CA ALA A 112 -21.67 14.45 25.85
C ALA A 112 -20.28 13.79 25.72
N GLY A 113 -20.15 12.60 26.30
CA GLY A 113 -18.93 11.83 26.27
C GLY A 113 -18.62 11.51 24.81
N ALA A 114 -17.59 12.15 24.27
CA ALA A 114 -16.96 11.68 23.04
C ALA A 114 -16.39 10.30 23.39
N GLU A 115 -17.14 9.24 23.09
CA GLU A 115 -16.63 7.87 23.16
C GLU A 115 -15.33 7.84 22.37
N THR A 116 -14.22 7.62 23.07
CA THR A 116 -12.93 7.36 22.42
C THR A 116 -13.05 5.98 21.77
N VAL A 117 -13.50 5.96 20.52
CA VAL A 117 -13.68 4.73 19.74
C VAL A 117 -12.32 4.04 19.59
N GLN A 118 -12.17 2.89 20.24
CA GLN A 118 -10.97 2.06 20.22
C GLN A 118 -10.81 1.38 18.85
N ILE A 119 -9.57 1.26 18.38
CA ILE A 119 -9.22 0.48 17.18
C ILE A 119 -9.21 -1.01 17.52
N ASP A 120 -10.01 -1.80 16.79
CA ASP A 120 -10.11 -3.26 17.00
C ASP A 120 -9.15 -4.04 16.13
N ASN A 121 -8.89 -3.54 14.91
CA ASN A 121 -8.05 -4.20 13.95
C ASN A 121 -7.29 -3.23 13.04
N ILE A 122 -6.17 -3.71 12.50
CA ILE A 122 -5.45 -3.08 11.39
C ILE A 122 -5.64 -3.96 10.15
N ILE A 123 -6.13 -3.38 9.06
CA ILE A 123 -6.30 -4.06 7.78
C ILE A 123 -5.27 -3.52 6.80
N CYS A 124 -4.35 -4.37 6.36
CA CYS A 124 -3.32 -4.04 5.39
C CYS A 124 -3.70 -4.57 4.00
N VAL A 125 -3.74 -3.67 3.01
CA VAL A 125 -4.08 -3.97 1.62
C VAL A 125 -3.09 -3.30 0.67
N GLY A 126 -2.67 -4.01 -0.37
CA GLY A 126 -1.77 -3.45 -1.40
C GLY A 126 -0.35 -3.24 -0.88
N LEU A 127 0.15 -4.17 -0.07
CA LEU A 127 1.53 -4.14 0.42
C LEU A 127 2.52 -4.55 -0.68
N GLY A 128 2.10 -5.42 -1.60
CA GLY A 128 2.98 -6.14 -2.51
C GLY A 128 3.82 -7.20 -1.78
N SER A 129 4.58 -7.99 -2.54
CA SER A 129 5.40 -9.09 -2.01
C SER A 129 6.76 -8.59 -1.49
N PRO A 130 7.10 -8.76 -0.20
CA PRO A 130 8.43 -8.44 0.33
C PRO A 130 9.55 -9.34 -0.19
N SER A 131 9.23 -10.55 -0.66
CA SER A 131 10.23 -11.52 -1.13
C SER A 131 10.26 -11.72 -2.64
N GLY A 132 9.13 -11.50 -3.31
CA GLY A 132 8.89 -11.94 -4.68
C GLY A 132 8.87 -10.83 -5.71
N PHE A 133 9.34 -11.16 -6.91
CA PHE A 133 9.20 -10.29 -8.07
C PHE A 133 7.82 -10.49 -8.70
N LEU A 134 7.11 -9.40 -8.99
CA LEU A 134 5.80 -9.47 -9.64
C LEU A 134 5.94 -10.05 -11.04
N ARG A 135 5.15 -11.08 -11.37
CA ARG A 135 5.16 -11.70 -12.69
C ARG A 135 4.67 -10.70 -13.72
N GLY A 136 5.52 -10.37 -14.69
CA GLY A 136 5.23 -9.33 -15.71
C GLY A 136 5.51 -7.89 -15.25
N GLY A 137 5.90 -7.67 -14.00
CA GLY A 137 6.35 -6.38 -13.51
C GLY A 137 7.71 -5.97 -14.09
N TRP A 138 7.88 -4.68 -14.40
CA TRP A 138 9.18 -4.13 -14.84
C TRP A 138 9.99 -3.51 -13.70
N VAL A 139 9.36 -3.31 -12.54
CA VAL A 139 9.93 -2.59 -11.40
C VAL A 139 9.98 -3.53 -10.21
N ASP A 140 11.18 -3.72 -9.66
CA ASP A 140 11.36 -4.44 -8.40
C ASP A 140 10.89 -3.59 -7.23
N ARG A 141 9.90 -4.10 -6.49
CA ARG A 141 9.27 -3.43 -5.34
C ARG A 141 9.48 -4.16 -4.03
N ARG A 142 10.27 -5.24 -4.01
CA ARG A 142 10.47 -6.08 -2.82
C ARG A 142 10.95 -5.28 -1.61
N GLN A 143 11.96 -4.43 -1.82
CA GLN A 143 12.49 -3.55 -0.78
C GLN A 143 11.44 -2.55 -0.28
N VAL A 144 10.66 -1.96 -1.18
CA VAL A 144 9.58 -1.03 -0.83
C VAL A 144 8.54 -1.75 0.04
N SER A 145 8.05 -2.91 -0.40
CA SER A 145 7.10 -3.73 0.37
C SER A 145 7.66 -4.15 1.74
N LEU A 146 8.95 -4.47 1.82
CA LEU A 146 9.60 -4.83 3.08
C LEU A 146 9.73 -3.64 4.04
N VAL A 147 10.05 -2.45 3.54
CA VAL A 147 10.09 -1.21 4.34
C VAL A 147 8.68 -0.81 4.80
N GLN A 148 7.67 -0.96 3.95
CA GLN A 148 6.28 -0.71 4.32
C GLN A 148 5.78 -1.72 5.37
N LEU A 149 6.20 -2.99 5.28
CA LEU A 149 5.91 -4.00 6.30
C LEU A 149 6.53 -3.62 7.66
N VAL A 150 7.75 -3.08 7.65
CA VAL A 150 8.38 -2.55 8.88
C VAL A 150 7.51 -1.47 9.50
N ALA A 151 7.00 -0.52 8.72
CA ALA A 151 6.11 0.52 9.22
C ALA A 151 4.81 -0.07 9.81
N LEU A 152 4.17 -1.03 9.13
CA LEU A 152 2.99 -1.74 9.64
C LEU A 152 3.25 -2.40 10.99
N VAL A 153 4.36 -3.14 11.12
CA VAL A 153 4.71 -3.82 12.38
C VAL A 153 5.03 -2.83 13.50
N SER A 154 5.69 -1.70 13.18
CA SER A 154 5.92 -0.63 14.16
C SER A 154 4.61 0.02 14.61
N ILE A 155 3.66 0.26 13.70
CA ILE A 155 2.33 0.79 14.02
C ILE A 155 1.55 -0.19 14.89
N LYS A 156 1.54 -1.49 14.54
CA LYS A 156 0.91 -2.56 15.34
C LYS A 156 1.34 -2.48 16.81
N LYS A 157 2.63 -2.24 17.08
CA LYS A 157 3.18 -2.16 18.45
C LYS A 157 2.67 -0.97 19.25
N LEU A 158 2.04 0.02 18.62
CA LEU A 158 1.45 1.16 19.32
C LEU A 158 0.08 0.84 19.93
N PHE A 159 -0.60 -0.20 19.45
CA PHE A 159 -1.94 -0.58 19.92
C PHE A 159 -1.87 -1.80 20.84
N HIS A 160 -2.64 -1.75 21.94
CA HIS A 160 -2.81 -2.90 22.82
C HIS A 160 -3.81 -3.89 22.22
N HIS A 161 -3.43 -5.18 22.12
CA HIS A 161 -4.30 -6.28 21.69
C HIS A 161 -4.99 -6.11 20.31
N VAL A 162 -4.36 -5.39 19.37
CA VAL A 162 -4.92 -5.23 18.02
C VAL A 162 -4.62 -6.45 17.14
N GLN A 163 -5.64 -6.93 16.42
CA GLN A 163 -5.44 -7.94 15.38
C GLN A 163 -5.04 -7.28 14.07
N VAL A 164 -4.01 -7.81 13.41
CA VAL A 164 -3.54 -7.29 12.13
C VAL A 164 -3.77 -8.32 11.04
N TYR A 165 -4.55 -7.94 10.05
CA TYR A 165 -4.85 -8.75 8.87
C TYR A 165 -4.14 -8.16 7.67
N VAL A 166 -3.49 -9.01 6.87
CA VAL A 166 -2.82 -8.61 5.62
C VAL A 166 -3.47 -9.36 4.46
N GLN A 167 -3.79 -8.63 3.39
CA GLN A 167 -4.36 -9.22 2.18
C GLN A 167 -3.73 -8.58 0.95
N ASP A 168 -3.12 -9.43 0.12
CA ASP A 168 -2.68 -9.09 -1.22
C ASP A 168 -2.61 -10.39 -2.05
N PRO A 169 -3.23 -10.45 -3.24
CA PRO A 169 -3.20 -11.64 -4.07
C PRO A 169 -1.78 -12.07 -4.48
N VAL A 170 -0.81 -11.17 -4.44
CA VAL A 170 0.57 -11.45 -4.88
C VAL A 170 1.43 -12.11 -3.80
N PHE A 171 0.93 -12.33 -2.59
CA PHE A 171 1.69 -12.97 -1.52
C PHE A 171 2.03 -14.42 -1.84
N ASN A 172 3.33 -14.74 -1.81
CA ASN A 172 3.82 -16.10 -1.96
C ASN A 172 4.01 -16.79 -0.60
N ALA A 173 4.41 -18.07 -0.61
CA ALA A 173 4.59 -18.85 0.61
C ALA A 173 5.63 -18.24 1.58
N LEU A 174 6.71 -17.64 1.05
CA LEU A 174 7.75 -17.04 1.86
C LEU A 174 7.29 -15.75 2.55
N ASP A 175 6.47 -14.94 1.86
CA ASP A 175 5.82 -13.77 2.45
C ASP A 175 4.91 -14.18 3.61
N LYS A 176 4.07 -15.21 3.39
CA LYS A 176 3.15 -15.73 4.40
C LYS A 176 3.88 -16.19 5.66
N MET A 177 4.97 -16.95 5.51
CA MET A 177 5.82 -17.36 6.63
C MET A 177 6.44 -16.17 7.37
N LEU A 178 6.88 -15.13 6.66
CA LEU A 178 7.38 -13.90 7.29
C LEU A 178 6.27 -13.22 8.10
N PHE A 179 5.08 -13.03 7.52
CA PHE A 179 3.95 -12.38 8.19
C PHE A 179 3.51 -13.14 9.44
N GLU A 180 3.41 -14.46 9.38
CA GLU A 180 3.11 -15.31 10.53
C GLU A 180 4.17 -15.16 11.64
N SER A 181 5.47 -15.13 11.28
CA SER A 181 6.55 -14.92 12.24
C SER A 181 6.51 -13.53 12.93
N LEU A 182 5.84 -12.55 12.31
CA LEU A 182 5.61 -11.20 12.84
C LEU A 182 4.26 -11.06 13.58
N GLY A 183 3.52 -12.17 13.69
CA GLY A 183 2.19 -12.24 14.32
C GLY A 183 1.14 -11.47 13.52
N LEU A 184 1.18 -11.53 12.20
CA LEU A 184 0.18 -10.99 11.29
C LEU A 184 -0.64 -12.14 10.70
N THR A 185 -1.94 -11.94 10.49
CA THR A 185 -2.82 -12.95 9.90
C THR A 185 -3.00 -12.68 8.42
N VAL A 186 -2.64 -13.64 7.56
CA VAL A 186 -2.85 -13.52 6.12
C VAL A 186 -4.27 -13.94 5.77
N LEU A 187 -4.96 -13.14 4.97
CA LEU A 187 -6.29 -13.44 4.46
C LEU A 187 -6.27 -13.54 2.94
N ASP A 188 -7.10 -14.42 2.40
CA ASP A 188 -7.39 -14.49 0.98
C ASP A 188 -8.42 -13.42 0.60
N HIS A 189 -8.32 -12.88 -0.61
CA HIS A 189 -9.30 -11.93 -1.13
C HIS A 189 -10.68 -12.60 -1.31
N PRO A 190 -11.79 -11.95 -0.88
CA PRO A 190 -11.92 -10.57 -0.36
C PRO A 190 -11.99 -10.44 1.18
N ALA A 191 -11.65 -11.48 1.94
CA ALA A 191 -11.95 -11.54 3.39
C ALA A 191 -11.39 -10.37 4.22
N GLY A 192 -10.24 -9.81 3.83
CA GLY A 192 -9.67 -8.61 4.45
C GLY A 192 -10.55 -7.38 4.29
N PHE A 193 -11.24 -7.23 3.15
CA PHE A 193 -12.16 -6.10 2.93
C PHE A 193 -13.37 -6.23 3.84
N GLU A 194 -13.87 -7.46 4.05
CA GLU A 194 -14.99 -7.77 4.95
C GLU A 194 -14.68 -7.47 6.42
N LYS A 195 -13.41 -7.44 6.82
CA LYS A 195 -12.98 -7.10 8.19
C LYS A 195 -12.93 -5.59 8.48
N VAL A 196 -13.05 -4.74 7.46
CA VAL A 196 -13.03 -3.28 7.62
C VAL A 196 -14.33 -2.82 8.28
N SER A 197 -14.21 -1.93 9.25
CA SER A 197 -15.31 -1.33 10.02
C SER A 197 -14.95 0.08 10.47
N GLU A 198 -15.89 0.79 11.10
CA GLU A 198 -15.65 2.10 11.72
C GLU A 198 -14.57 2.10 12.82
N ARG A 199 -14.20 0.91 13.32
CA ARG A 199 -13.15 0.70 14.34
C ARG A 199 -11.85 0.17 13.75
N SER A 200 -11.71 0.20 12.43
CA SER A 200 -10.51 -0.27 11.72
C SER A 200 -9.52 0.85 11.47
N PHE A 201 -8.24 0.53 11.56
CA PHE A 201 -7.16 1.31 10.98
C PHE A 201 -6.75 0.66 9.65
N LEU A 202 -6.81 1.41 8.55
CA LEU A 202 -6.34 0.92 7.25
C LEU A 202 -4.85 1.22 7.05
N PHE A 203 -4.10 0.23 6.56
CA PHE A 203 -2.73 0.40 6.08
C PHE A 203 -2.68 0.04 4.60
N CYS A 204 -2.76 1.05 3.74
CA CYS A 204 -2.98 0.92 2.30
C CYS A 204 -1.88 1.62 1.49
N PRO A 205 -0.61 1.15 1.57
CA PRO A 205 0.51 1.84 0.93
C PRO A 205 0.51 1.73 -0.60
N GLY A 206 -0.14 0.71 -1.16
CA GLY A 206 -0.23 0.50 -2.62
C GLY A 206 -1.59 -0.01 -3.05
N ALA A 207 -2.64 0.29 -2.28
CA ALA A 207 -4.00 -0.09 -2.65
C ALA A 207 -4.47 0.72 -3.87
N GLU A 208 -5.10 0.03 -4.81
CA GLU A 208 -5.65 0.65 -6.01
C GLU A 208 -6.90 1.47 -5.69
N LYS A 209 -7.20 2.46 -6.54
CA LYS A 209 -8.31 3.38 -6.35
C LYS A 209 -9.64 2.65 -6.11
N GLY A 210 -10.01 1.69 -6.96
CA GLY A 210 -11.28 0.97 -6.82
C GLY A 210 -11.39 0.19 -5.51
N HIS A 211 -10.29 -0.41 -5.04
CA HIS A 211 -10.25 -1.07 -3.74
C HIS A 211 -10.35 -0.08 -2.58
N LEU A 212 -9.70 1.10 -2.70
CA LEU A 212 -9.82 2.17 -1.71
C LEU A 212 -11.26 2.68 -1.62
N GLU A 213 -11.93 2.88 -2.75
CA GLU A 213 -13.35 3.26 -2.77
C GLU A 213 -14.21 2.26 -2.01
N GLU A 214 -14.08 0.96 -2.32
CA GLU A 214 -14.84 -0.10 -1.65
C GLU A 214 -14.62 -0.16 -0.13
N ILE A 215 -13.36 -0.07 0.33
CA ILE A 215 -13.07 -0.16 1.77
C ILE A 215 -13.37 1.15 2.52
N LEU A 216 -13.35 2.30 1.86
CA LEU A 216 -13.68 3.59 2.47
C LEU A 216 -15.18 3.77 2.68
N GLU A 217 -16.05 3.09 1.92
CA GLU A 217 -17.51 3.05 2.18
C GLU A 217 -17.84 2.54 3.58
N LYS A 218 -16.94 1.74 4.17
CA LYS A 218 -17.07 1.16 5.51
C LYS A 218 -16.60 2.12 6.62
N LYS A 219 -16.25 3.35 6.27
CA LYS A 219 -15.91 4.48 7.17
C LYS A 219 -14.85 4.16 8.22
N PRO A 220 -13.69 3.61 7.83
CA PRO A 220 -12.62 3.26 8.78
C PRO A 220 -12.18 4.47 9.60
N LYS A 221 -11.76 4.23 10.84
CA LYS A 221 -11.38 5.31 11.77
C LYS A 221 -10.20 6.12 11.26
N ALA A 222 -9.24 5.46 10.64
CA ALA A 222 -7.99 6.04 10.19
C ALA A 222 -7.43 5.28 8.97
N LEU A 223 -6.59 5.96 8.20
CA LEU A 223 -5.90 5.38 7.05
C LEU A 223 -4.45 5.86 6.96
N PHE A 224 -3.52 4.94 6.73
CA PHE A 224 -2.16 5.22 6.27
C PHE A 224 -2.06 4.84 4.79
N GLY A 225 -1.76 5.78 3.90
CA GLY A 225 -1.70 5.53 2.45
C GLY A 225 -1.86 6.81 1.63
N GLY A 226 -2.34 6.69 0.39
CA GLY A 226 -2.61 7.84 -0.49
C GLY A 226 -1.39 8.34 -1.28
N PRO A 227 -1.43 9.59 -1.80
CA PRO A 227 -2.37 10.66 -1.44
C PRO A 227 -3.78 10.43 -2.01
N LEU A 228 -4.79 10.56 -1.15
CA LEU A 228 -6.20 10.47 -1.53
C LEU A 228 -6.70 11.74 -2.23
N GLU A 229 -6.03 12.87 -2.02
CA GLU A 229 -6.41 14.16 -2.63
C GLU A 229 -6.31 14.13 -4.17
N ASP A 230 -5.52 13.20 -4.73
CA ASP A 230 -5.39 13.02 -6.17
C ASP A 230 -6.60 12.27 -6.78
N MET A 231 -7.50 11.71 -5.96
CA MET A 231 -8.69 10.94 -6.37
C MET A 231 -9.95 11.82 -6.42
N SER A 232 -9.83 12.99 -7.05
CA SER A 232 -10.87 14.05 -7.05
C SER A 232 -12.22 13.68 -7.68
N ASP A 233 -12.29 12.59 -8.43
CA ASP A 233 -13.49 12.08 -9.10
C ASP A 233 -14.28 11.06 -8.27
N SER A 234 -13.80 10.70 -7.07
CA SER A 234 -14.44 9.74 -6.18
C SER A 234 -15.24 10.41 -5.06
N ASP A 235 -16.55 10.25 -5.05
CA ASP A 235 -17.42 10.83 -4.00
C ASP A 235 -17.22 10.17 -2.63
N THR A 236 -16.90 8.87 -2.61
CA THR A 236 -16.55 8.15 -1.38
C THR A 236 -15.27 8.72 -0.76
N VAL A 237 -14.23 8.95 -1.58
CA VAL A 237 -12.98 9.55 -1.08
C VAL A 237 -13.21 10.97 -0.59
N LYS A 238 -14.00 11.79 -1.31
CA LYS A 238 -14.35 13.15 -0.84
C LYS A 238 -15.04 13.12 0.51
N THR A 239 -16.05 12.26 0.68
CA THR A 239 -16.78 12.11 1.94
C THR A 239 -15.83 11.75 3.08
N PHE A 240 -14.88 10.84 2.83
CA PHE A 240 -13.86 10.50 3.82
C PHE A 240 -12.94 11.70 4.14
N LEU A 241 -12.52 12.47 3.14
CA LEU A 241 -11.67 13.65 3.33
C LEU A 241 -12.38 14.83 4.00
N ASP A 242 -13.70 14.94 3.89
CA ASP A 242 -14.49 15.94 4.60
C ASP A 242 -14.48 15.72 6.13
N GLU A 243 -14.32 14.46 6.56
CA GLU A 243 -14.26 14.07 7.97
C GLU A 243 -12.83 13.96 8.53
N LYS A 244 -11.82 13.85 7.64
CA LYS A 244 -10.47 13.40 8.00
C LYS A 244 -9.38 14.34 7.51
N ILE A 245 -8.38 14.57 8.36
CA ILE A 245 -7.24 15.44 8.00
C ILE A 245 -6.02 14.59 7.66
N GLY A 246 -5.55 14.67 6.41
CA GLY A 246 -4.36 13.99 5.92
C GLY A 246 -3.05 14.70 6.31
N LYS A 247 -2.25 14.09 7.18
CA LYS A 247 -0.91 14.56 7.56
C LYS A 247 0.17 13.82 6.77
N LYS A 248 1.01 14.56 6.06
CA LYS A 248 2.04 13.99 5.17
C LYS A 248 3.13 13.25 5.95
N VAL A 249 3.52 12.08 5.46
CA VAL A 249 4.69 11.34 5.95
C VAL A 249 5.95 11.96 5.35
N PRO A 250 6.96 12.33 6.15
CA PRO A 250 8.26 12.77 5.64
C PRO A 250 8.91 11.72 4.74
N VAL A 251 9.72 12.18 3.79
CA VAL A 251 10.52 11.29 2.94
C VAL A 251 11.41 10.44 3.84
N PHE A 252 11.32 9.12 3.71
CA PHE A 252 12.16 8.21 4.47
C PHE A 252 13.53 8.10 3.80
N GLU A 253 14.59 8.50 4.51
CA GLU A 253 15.94 8.55 3.97
C GLU A 253 16.50 7.15 3.66
N GLY A 254 15.90 6.10 4.23
CA GLY A 254 16.27 4.72 3.97
C GLY A 254 15.78 4.18 2.63
N ASP A 255 14.68 4.74 2.09
CA ASP A 255 14.09 4.45 0.78
C ASP A 255 13.01 5.51 0.46
N GLU A 256 13.35 6.49 -0.38
CA GLU A 256 12.46 7.61 -0.73
C GLU A 256 11.14 7.14 -1.36
N LYS A 257 11.14 5.98 -2.02
CA LYS A 257 9.99 5.46 -2.75
C LYS A 257 8.99 4.76 -1.83
N ALA A 258 9.42 4.35 -0.62
CA ALA A 258 8.61 3.53 0.25
C ALA A 258 7.34 4.24 0.75
N PHE A 259 7.41 5.56 0.94
CA PHE A 259 6.29 6.37 1.46
C PHE A 259 6.03 7.63 0.61
N TRP A 260 6.40 7.59 -0.67
CA TRP A 260 6.28 8.75 -1.54
C TRP A 260 4.84 9.27 -1.62
N GLY A 261 4.63 10.50 -1.16
CA GLY A 261 3.31 11.14 -1.17
C GLY A 261 2.32 10.61 -0.13
N MET A 262 2.69 9.59 0.66
CA MET A 262 1.79 8.98 1.64
C MET A 262 1.45 9.93 2.79
N ARG A 263 0.28 9.70 3.37
CA ARG A 263 -0.28 10.47 4.47
C ARG A 263 -0.92 9.54 5.50
N VAL A 264 -1.11 10.07 6.69
CA VAL A 264 -1.96 9.48 7.73
C VAL A 264 -3.19 10.35 7.91
N TYR A 265 -4.37 9.76 7.70
CA TYR A 265 -5.69 10.40 7.80
C TYR A 265 -6.35 9.97 9.12
N LEU A 266 -6.78 10.94 9.91
CA LEU A 266 -7.41 10.78 11.24
C LEU A 266 -8.69 11.58 11.34
#